data_AF-B8LV31-F1
#
_entry.id   AF-B8LV31-F1
#
_cell.length_a   1.000
_cell.length_b   1.000
_cell.length_c   1.000
_cell.angle_alpha   90.00
_cell.angle_beta   90.00
_cell.angle_gamma   90.00
#
_symmetry.space_group_name_H-M   'P 1'
#
loop_
_entity.id
_entity.type
_entity.pdbx_description
1 polymer ?
#
loop_
_entity_poly.entity_id
_entity_poly.type
_entity_poly.pdbx_seq_one_letter_code
_entity_poly.pdbx_strand_id
1 'polypeptide(L)'
;MWILAASCSRQFQSVCDLLYNDTRQMLEVIDTSDIDIDGLEIEQVQAWILLVLYEVTRSHSRRGWISAGRAFRLVQLMRLFEVDGTDMMLSMSTTEDWVTLEEKRRTFWMAYLLDRFISVENGLPLTLNEQVILTRLPTSDVEFQSVQRVQMGFLSEEITATIPTIMSPFTECIVLATICGRALLHKHCASVERVYGHTSNDFWDRHHWIDNILTQRITMLSMKYPPASQNIDPMLIFTEMVANTAILFLYKIINLMPCQTITNSTNVIEYKKRAVKAAGEIVSITRALSFFTQAKIHPFTPICLYICAEFFTLHREDGAHSYLDPQLHEIMEALRNLRSVNNLARNFLLILDPMSSPCFSSSKPITLGCETVDGSQFSFDLSSFSFPSHTDLVSMDFSNTIDDRQVGFEWRMGN
;
A
#
# COMPACT_ATOMS: atom_id res chain seq x y z
N MET A 1 15.66 0.76 10.07
CA MET A 1 15.34 2.21 10.15
C MET A 1 16.26 3.07 9.29
N TRP A 2 17.58 3.12 9.58
CA TRP A 2 18.52 4.07 8.94
C TRP A 2 18.54 4.09 7.40
N ILE A 3 18.31 2.96 6.73
CA ILE A 3 18.19 2.90 5.26
C ILE A 3 17.12 3.89 4.75
N LEU A 4 15.90 3.87 5.31
CA LEU A 4 14.79 4.72 4.89
C LEU A 4 15.12 6.20 5.15
N ALA A 5 15.68 6.50 6.32
CA ALA A 5 16.11 7.84 6.70
C ALA A 5 17.18 8.41 5.76
N ALA A 6 18.24 7.64 5.50
CA ALA A 6 19.29 7.99 4.55
C ALA A 6 18.73 8.15 3.13
N SER A 7 17.75 7.32 2.73
CA SER A 7 17.11 7.42 1.41
C SER A 7 16.39 8.76 1.21
N CYS A 8 15.87 9.38 2.27
CA CYS A 8 15.22 10.69 2.19
C CYS A 8 16.21 11.87 2.05
N SER A 9 17.53 11.62 2.14
CA SER A 9 18.57 12.64 2.03
C SER A 9 19.51 12.38 0.84
N ARG A 10 19.69 13.39 -0.02
CA ARG A 10 20.68 13.34 -1.11
C ARG A 10 22.13 13.23 -0.62
N GLN A 11 22.41 13.65 0.62
CA GLN A 11 23.76 13.63 1.18
C GLN A 11 24.21 12.24 1.64
N PHE A 12 23.27 11.37 2.01
CA PHE A 12 23.54 10.05 2.57
C PHE A 12 23.24 8.90 1.61
N GLN A 13 23.14 9.19 0.30
CA GLN A 13 22.73 8.20 -0.69
C GLN A 13 23.73 7.05 -0.84
N SER A 14 25.05 7.31 -0.74
CA SER A 14 26.09 6.26 -0.71
C SER A 14 26.02 5.39 0.55
N VAL A 15 25.69 5.98 1.70
CA VAL A 15 25.52 5.25 2.97
C VAL A 15 24.24 4.41 2.94
N CYS A 16 23.19 4.89 2.28
CA CYS A 16 21.93 4.18 2.10
C CYS A 16 22.12 2.82 1.39
N ASP A 17 22.92 2.80 0.31
CA ASP A 17 23.17 1.59 -0.47
C ASP A 17 24.01 0.56 0.32
N LEU A 18 25.00 1.02 1.11
CA LEU A 18 25.77 0.17 2.02
C LEU A 18 24.87 -0.46 3.10
N LEU A 19 24.16 0.37 3.86
CA LEU A 19 23.23 -0.09 4.91
C LEU A 19 22.18 -1.07 4.37
N TYR A 20 21.71 -0.87 3.14
CA TYR A 20 20.77 -1.78 2.47
C TYR A 20 21.39 -3.16 2.22
N ASN A 21 22.60 -3.21 1.65
CA ASN A 21 23.29 -4.47 1.36
C ASN A 21 23.63 -5.22 2.67
N ASP A 22 24.15 -4.51 3.68
CA ASP A 22 24.52 -5.10 4.97
C ASP A 22 23.28 -5.67 5.68
N THR A 23 22.20 -4.88 5.78
CA THR A 23 20.94 -5.32 6.41
C THR A 23 20.35 -6.52 5.68
N ARG A 24 20.42 -6.53 4.34
CA ARG A 24 19.97 -7.68 3.55
C ARG A 24 20.79 -8.93 3.87
N GLN A 25 22.12 -8.81 3.87
CA GLN A 25 23.01 -9.94 4.16
C GLN A 25 22.76 -10.50 5.56
N MET A 26 22.57 -9.63 6.56
CA MET A 26 22.23 -10.06 7.92
C MET A 26 20.90 -10.83 7.97
N LEU A 27 19.84 -10.31 7.32
CA LEU A 27 18.55 -11.00 7.26
C LEU A 27 18.63 -12.33 6.49
N GLU A 28 19.41 -12.40 5.40
CA GLU A 28 19.61 -13.64 4.64
C GLU A 28 20.43 -14.68 5.42
N VAL A 29 21.35 -14.26 6.30
CA VAL A 29 22.03 -15.18 7.25
C VAL A 29 21.05 -15.72 8.29
N ILE A 30 20.21 -14.88 8.90
CA ILE A 30 19.20 -15.30 9.87
C ILE A 30 18.21 -16.29 9.22
N ASP A 31 17.71 -15.98 8.02
CA ASP A 31 16.82 -16.87 7.25
C ASP A 31 17.46 -18.26 6.93
N THR A 32 18.80 -18.39 6.94
CA THR A 32 19.52 -19.67 6.73
C THR A 32 19.92 -20.41 7.99
N SER A 33 19.70 -19.83 9.17
CA SER A 33 20.02 -20.47 10.44
C SER A 33 18.90 -21.44 10.86
N ASP A 34 19.27 -22.61 11.43
CA ASP A 34 18.33 -23.60 11.97
C ASP A 34 17.72 -23.12 13.30
N ILE A 35 17.01 -21.99 13.25
CA ILE A 35 16.25 -21.42 14.37
C ILE A 35 14.84 -22.03 14.34
N ASP A 36 14.47 -22.70 15.44
CA ASP A 36 13.08 -23.15 15.68
C ASP A 36 12.12 -21.95 15.68
N ILE A 37 10.83 -22.18 15.36
CA ILE A 37 9.81 -21.11 15.28
C ILE A 37 9.76 -20.26 16.57
N ASP A 38 10.05 -20.85 17.73
CA ASP A 38 10.07 -20.18 19.03
C ASP A 38 11.25 -19.18 19.20
N GLY A 39 12.26 -19.22 18.32
CA GLY A 39 13.37 -18.26 18.28
C GLY A 39 13.19 -17.12 17.27
N LEU A 40 12.02 -17.00 16.63
CA LEU A 40 11.72 -15.87 15.74
C LEU A 40 11.43 -14.59 16.56
N GLU A 41 12.25 -13.57 16.35
CA GLU A 41 12.12 -12.24 16.98
C GLU A 41 11.22 -11.30 16.15
N ILE A 42 10.46 -10.43 16.80
CA ILE A 42 9.51 -9.52 16.10
C ILE A 42 10.27 -8.50 15.24
N GLU A 43 11.46 -8.14 15.68
CA GLU A 43 12.45 -7.28 15.08
C GLU A 43 12.89 -7.78 13.69
N GLN A 44 12.98 -9.11 13.48
CA GLN A 44 13.26 -9.70 12.16
C GLN A 44 12.13 -9.36 11.16
N VAL A 45 10.87 -9.46 11.60
CA VAL A 45 9.70 -9.12 10.79
C VAL A 45 9.65 -7.63 10.50
N GLN A 46 9.88 -6.78 11.51
CA GLN A 46 9.95 -5.33 11.36
C GLN A 46 11.06 -4.93 10.39
N ALA A 47 12.26 -5.52 10.50
CA ALA A 47 13.38 -5.27 9.60
C ALA A 47 13.05 -5.66 8.15
N TRP A 48 12.43 -6.83 7.92
CA TRP A 48 11.92 -7.23 6.60
C TRP A 48 10.89 -6.24 6.05
N ILE A 49 9.91 -5.79 6.85
CA ILE A 49 8.89 -4.79 6.43
C ILE A 49 9.55 -3.48 5.99
N LEU A 50 10.52 -2.97 6.77
CA LEU A 50 11.25 -1.73 6.45
C LEU A 50 12.12 -1.90 5.20
N LEU A 51 12.74 -3.07 5.00
CA LEU A 51 13.51 -3.40 3.80
C LEU A 51 12.61 -3.42 2.56
N VAL A 52 11.41 -4.03 2.66
CA VAL A 52 10.42 -4.05 1.56
C VAL A 52 9.95 -2.64 1.21
N LEU A 53 9.66 -1.79 2.21
CA LEU A 53 9.30 -0.39 1.97
C LEU A 53 10.38 0.33 1.16
N TYR A 54 11.66 0.13 1.51
CA TYR A 54 12.78 0.67 0.75
C TYR A 54 12.88 0.05 -0.66
N GLU A 55 12.72 -1.26 -0.80
CA GLU A 55 12.86 -1.92 -2.10
C GLU A 55 11.79 -1.50 -3.11
N VAL A 56 10.54 -1.44 -2.67
CA VAL A 56 9.40 -1.05 -3.51
C VAL A 56 9.51 0.43 -3.92
N THR A 57 10.02 1.30 -3.05
CA THR A 57 10.05 2.75 -3.31
C THR A 57 11.39 3.32 -3.76
N ARG A 58 12.53 2.64 -3.56
CA ARG A 58 13.88 3.17 -3.87
C ARG A 58 14.75 2.24 -4.71
N SER A 59 14.50 0.92 -4.69
CA SER A 59 15.28 -0.07 -5.43
C SER A 59 14.45 -0.68 -6.58
N HIS A 60 14.11 -1.97 -6.51
CA HIS A 60 13.46 -2.71 -7.59
C HIS A 60 12.12 -3.29 -7.13
N SER A 61 11.00 -2.84 -7.71
CA SER A 61 9.65 -3.26 -7.32
C SER A 61 9.44 -4.79 -7.32
N ARG A 62 9.99 -5.51 -8.33
CA ARG A 62 9.99 -6.99 -8.37
C ARG A 62 10.72 -7.62 -7.18
N ARG A 63 11.83 -7.04 -6.74
CA ARG A 63 12.60 -7.53 -5.57
C ARG A 63 11.80 -7.28 -4.30
N GLY A 64 11.24 -6.08 -4.17
CA GLY A 64 10.35 -5.70 -3.08
C GLY A 64 9.18 -6.68 -2.91
N TRP A 65 8.54 -7.12 -3.99
CA TRP A 65 7.48 -8.14 -3.94
C TRP A 65 7.96 -9.50 -3.41
N ILE A 66 9.14 -9.97 -3.82
CA ILE A 66 9.71 -11.24 -3.33
C ILE A 66 10.04 -11.13 -1.83
N SER A 67 10.66 -10.02 -1.41
CA SER A 67 10.94 -9.72 0.00
C SER A 67 9.65 -9.56 0.81
N ALA A 68 8.58 -9.01 0.23
CA ALA A 68 7.26 -8.91 0.86
C ALA A 68 6.68 -10.30 1.16
N GLY A 69 6.79 -11.23 0.20
CA GLY A 69 6.42 -12.63 0.39
C GLY A 69 7.14 -13.30 1.56
N ARG A 70 8.43 -12.97 1.82
CA ARG A 70 9.16 -13.43 3.02
C ARG A 70 8.55 -12.84 4.29
N ALA A 71 8.39 -11.51 4.34
CA ALA A 71 7.78 -10.83 5.49
C ALA A 71 6.40 -11.40 5.85
N PHE A 72 5.53 -11.61 4.85
CA PHE A 72 4.19 -12.17 5.06
C PHE A 72 4.23 -13.62 5.58
N ARG A 73 5.24 -14.41 5.21
CA ARG A 73 5.42 -15.78 5.73
C ARG A 73 5.91 -15.78 7.17
N LEU A 74 6.81 -14.89 7.55
CA LEU A 74 7.23 -14.75 8.95
C LEU A 74 6.06 -14.29 9.84
N VAL A 75 5.26 -13.31 9.38
CA VAL A 75 4.01 -12.88 10.04
C VAL A 75 3.04 -14.06 10.26
N GLN A 76 2.95 -14.98 9.30
CA GLN A 76 2.12 -16.19 9.39
C GLN A 76 2.71 -17.22 10.35
N LEU A 77 4.02 -17.49 10.30
CA LEU A 77 4.72 -18.45 11.18
C LEU A 77 4.66 -18.01 12.66
N MET A 78 4.86 -16.72 12.93
CA MET A 78 4.73 -16.12 14.26
C MET A 78 3.27 -15.91 14.72
N ARG A 79 2.27 -16.34 13.92
CA ARG A 79 0.84 -16.23 14.21
C ARG A 79 0.36 -14.81 14.58
N LEU A 80 0.99 -13.77 14.01
CA LEU A 80 0.68 -12.37 14.37
C LEU A 80 -0.73 -11.92 13.91
N PHE A 81 -1.42 -12.75 13.13
CA PHE A 81 -2.81 -12.53 12.72
C PHE A 81 -3.83 -12.92 13.81
N GLU A 82 -3.43 -13.55 14.90
CA GLU A 82 -4.32 -14.01 15.98
C GLU A 82 -3.81 -13.70 17.40
N VAL A 83 -3.11 -12.57 17.54
CA VAL A 83 -2.46 -12.12 18.78
C VAL A 83 -3.44 -11.93 19.94
N ASP A 84 -4.70 -11.59 19.64
CA ASP A 84 -5.78 -11.42 20.61
C ASP A 84 -6.77 -12.61 20.63
N GLY A 85 -6.44 -13.72 19.95
CA GLY A 85 -7.31 -14.89 19.78
C GLY A 85 -7.11 -16.02 20.80
N THR A 86 -5.92 -16.13 21.40
CA THR A 86 -5.63 -17.11 22.46
C THR A 86 -5.98 -16.59 23.87
N ASP A 87 -6.26 -17.52 24.80
CA ASP A 87 -7.00 -17.30 26.05
C ASP A 87 -6.64 -16.00 26.82
N MET A 88 -7.65 -15.15 26.98
CA MET A 88 -7.57 -13.74 27.41
C MET A 88 -7.26 -13.57 28.92
N MET A 89 -7.01 -14.66 29.65
CA MET A 89 -6.97 -14.68 31.11
C MET A 89 -5.58 -14.55 31.74
N LEU A 90 -4.48 -14.61 30.98
CA LEU A 90 -3.11 -14.71 31.53
C LEU A 90 -2.10 -13.63 31.10
N SER A 91 -2.33 -12.87 30.02
CA SER A 91 -1.29 -12.03 29.37
C SER A 91 -1.35 -10.52 29.63
N MET A 92 -2.19 -10.03 30.55
CA MET A 92 -2.43 -8.58 30.76
C MET A 92 -2.02 -8.06 32.14
N SER A 93 -1.14 -8.77 32.86
CA SER A 93 -0.77 -8.43 34.23
C SER A 93 0.24 -7.28 34.34
N THR A 94 1.17 -7.10 33.38
CA THR A 94 2.19 -6.03 33.44
C THR A 94 2.04 -4.98 32.33
N THR A 95 2.82 -3.90 32.42
CA THR A 95 2.91 -2.88 31.37
C THR A 95 3.79 -3.33 30.20
N GLU A 96 4.83 -4.10 30.51
CA GLU A 96 5.78 -4.65 29.55
C GLU A 96 5.06 -5.60 28.57
N ASP A 97 4.21 -6.49 29.10
CA ASP A 97 3.34 -7.36 28.30
C ASP A 97 2.47 -6.56 27.30
N TRP A 98 1.91 -5.42 27.72
CA TRP A 98 1.04 -4.61 26.86
C TRP A 98 1.81 -3.92 25.72
N VAL A 99 3.01 -3.41 25.99
CA VAL A 99 3.84 -2.76 24.96
C VAL A 99 4.24 -3.78 23.90
N THR A 100 4.75 -4.95 24.29
CA THR A 100 5.10 -6.03 23.36
C THR A 100 3.88 -6.57 22.60
N LEU A 101 2.71 -6.60 23.24
CA LEU A 101 1.45 -6.98 22.58
C LEU A 101 1.07 -5.98 21.48
N GLU A 102 1.10 -4.68 21.77
CA GLU A 102 0.76 -3.61 20.84
C GLU A 102 1.77 -3.49 19.68
N GLU A 103 3.06 -3.71 19.96
CA GLU A 103 4.12 -3.84 18.95
C GLU A 103 3.86 -4.99 17.97
N LYS A 104 3.41 -6.16 18.46
CA LYS A 104 2.98 -7.28 17.61
C LYS A 104 1.77 -6.90 16.75
N ARG A 105 0.76 -6.21 17.32
CA ARG A 105 -0.40 -5.70 16.54
C ARG A 105 0.04 -4.75 15.43
N ARG A 106 0.86 -3.74 15.77
CA ARG A 106 1.37 -2.74 14.82
C ARG A 106 2.18 -3.38 13.70
N THR A 107 3.07 -4.32 14.04
CA THR A 107 3.87 -5.07 13.07
C THR A 107 2.99 -5.89 12.11
N PHE A 108 1.97 -6.59 12.63
CA PHE A 108 0.98 -7.28 11.80
C PHE A 108 0.24 -6.33 10.85
N TRP A 109 -0.29 -5.22 11.36
CA TRP A 109 -1.10 -4.30 10.56
C TRP A 109 -0.29 -3.55 9.50
N MET A 110 0.98 -3.28 9.74
CA MET A 110 1.86 -2.71 8.71
C MET A 110 2.15 -3.73 7.58
N ALA A 111 2.38 -5.00 7.91
CA ALA A 111 2.48 -6.06 6.90
C ALA A 111 1.16 -6.24 6.12
N TYR A 112 0.02 -6.13 6.80
CA TYR A 112 -1.30 -6.17 6.19
C TYR A 112 -1.51 -5.02 5.19
N LEU A 113 -1.22 -3.78 5.57
CA LEU A 113 -1.26 -2.62 4.67
C LEU A 113 -0.35 -2.81 3.45
N LEU A 114 0.85 -3.36 3.66
CA LEU A 114 1.83 -3.63 2.62
C LEU A 114 1.33 -4.66 1.58
N ASP A 115 0.72 -5.77 2.05
CA ASP A 115 0.07 -6.76 1.19
C ASP A 115 -1.08 -6.13 0.38
N ARG A 116 -1.90 -5.27 1.02
CA ARG A 116 -3.00 -4.56 0.34
C ARG A 116 -2.50 -3.59 -0.73
N PHE A 117 -1.55 -2.71 -0.44
CA PHE A 117 -1.10 -1.69 -1.39
C PHE A 117 -0.36 -2.28 -2.59
N ILE A 118 0.59 -3.19 -2.38
CA ILE A 118 1.34 -3.79 -3.51
C ILE A 118 0.41 -4.65 -4.37
N SER A 119 -0.51 -5.39 -3.76
CA SER A 119 -1.46 -6.23 -4.51
C SER A 119 -2.48 -5.41 -5.30
N VAL A 120 -3.02 -4.31 -4.74
CA VAL A 120 -3.95 -3.42 -5.43
C VAL A 120 -3.28 -2.71 -6.61
N GLU A 121 -2.03 -2.26 -6.45
CA GLU A 121 -1.23 -1.67 -7.54
C GLU A 121 -1.08 -2.64 -8.72
N ASN A 122 -0.55 -3.83 -8.44
CA ASN A 122 -0.16 -4.79 -9.47
C ASN A 122 -1.31 -5.70 -9.93
N GLY A 123 -2.47 -5.64 -9.27
CA GLY A 123 -3.59 -6.54 -9.51
C GLY A 123 -3.30 -8.00 -9.12
N LEU A 124 -2.53 -8.21 -8.05
CA LEU A 124 -2.09 -9.53 -7.60
C LEU A 124 -3.02 -10.13 -6.52
N PRO A 125 -3.06 -11.46 -6.33
CA PRO A 125 -3.77 -12.09 -5.22
C PRO A 125 -3.23 -11.64 -3.86
N LEU A 126 -4.13 -11.37 -2.91
CA LEU A 126 -3.80 -11.02 -1.53
C LEU A 126 -3.18 -12.22 -0.79
N THR A 127 -2.11 -11.99 -0.02
CA THR A 127 -1.39 -13.03 0.73
C THR A 127 -1.98 -13.24 2.13
N LEU A 128 -2.35 -12.16 2.80
CA LEU A 128 -2.87 -12.16 4.17
C LEU A 128 -4.39 -12.18 4.13
N ASN A 129 -5.00 -13.32 4.47
CA ASN A 129 -6.46 -13.49 4.45
C ASN A 129 -7.12 -12.66 5.56
N GLU A 130 -8.09 -11.83 5.19
CA GLU A 130 -8.87 -11.01 6.12
C GLU A 130 -9.71 -11.85 7.11
N GLN A 131 -10.21 -13.02 6.66
CA GLN A 131 -11.21 -13.81 7.38
C GLN A 131 -10.68 -14.55 8.62
N VAL A 132 -9.36 -14.64 8.78
CA VAL A 132 -8.71 -15.36 9.90
C VAL A 132 -8.14 -14.42 10.97
N ILE A 133 -8.34 -13.11 10.83
CA ILE A 133 -7.72 -12.12 11.71
C ILE A 133 -8.44 -12.06 13.06
N LEU A 134 -7.74 -12.50 14.10
CA LEU A 134 -8.07 -12.36 15.52
C LEU A 134 -7.06 -11.44 16.23
N THR A 135 -6.52 -10.45 15.52
CA THR A 135 -5.68 -9.36 16.06
C THR A 135 -6.51 -8.07 16.05
N ARG A 136 -6.56 -7.37 17.20
CA ARG A 136 -7.28 -6.08 17.33
C ARG A 136 -6.60 -4.99 16.53
N LEU A 137 -7.35 -3.96 16.17
CA LEU A 137 -6.79 -2.77 15.52
C LEU A 137 -5.76 -2.06 16.44
N PRO A 138 -4.80 -1.31 15.90
CA PRO A 138 -3.78 -0.65 16.70
C PRO A 138 -4.33 0.63 17.33
N THR A 139 -3.83 0.96 18.53
CA THR A 139 -4.10 2.24 19.22
C THR A 139 -3.37 3.38 18.52
N SER A 140 -3.74 4.65 18.76
CA SER A 140 -3.03 5.79 18.19
C SER A 140 -1.58 5.92 18.68
N ASP A 141 -0.72 6.57 17.90
CA ASP A 141 0.68 6.79 18.30
C ASP A 141 0.82 7.60 19.59
N VAL A 142 -0.12 8.52 19.85
CA VAL A 142 -0.15 9.31 21.10
C VAL A 142 -0.44 8.41 22.30
N GLU A 143 -1.39 7.49 22.19
CA GLU A 143 -1.72 6.53 23.25
C GLU A 143 -0.57 5.53 23.47
N PHE A 144 0.04 5.04 22.39
CA PHE A 144 1.19 4.13 22.47
C PHE A 144 2.41 4.78 23.13
N GLN A 145 2.81 5.98 22.67
CA GLN A 145 3.97 6.71 23.22
C GLN A 145 3.76 7.19 24.67
N SER A 146 2.51 7.47 25.07
CA SER A 146 2.18 7.79 26.47
C SER A 146 1.96 6.55 27.34
N VAL A 147 2.09 5.35 26.76
CA VAL A 147 1.83 4.04 27.42
C VAL A 147 0.40 3.99 28.00
N GLN A 148 -0.54 4.70 27.37
CA GLN A 148 -1.95 4.71 27.71
C GLN A 148 -2.61 3.47 27.13
N ARG A 149 -3.00 2.54 28.01
CA ARG A 149 -3.66 1.29 27.61
C ARG A 149 -5.09 1.56 27.12
N VAL A 150 -5.27 1.54 25.80
CA VAL A 150 -6.59 1.55 25.15
C VAL A 150 -6.78 0.23 24.41
N GLN A 151 -7.99 -0.33 24.48
CA GLN A 151 -8.34 -1.57 23.80
C GLN A 151 -9.24 -1.28 22.61
N MET A 152 -8.72 -1.50 21.41
CA MET A 152 -9.45 -1.28 20.15
C MET A 152 -10.34 -2.48 19.79
N GLY A 153 -11.34 -2.24 18.94
CA GLY A 153 -12.15 -3.29 18.32
C GLY A 153 -11.39 -4.14 17.31
N PHE A 154 -12.02 -5.21 16.85
CA PHE A 154 -11.56 -6.00 15.70
C PHE A 154 -11.95 -5.32 14.38
N LEU A 155 -11.20 -5.58 13.31
CA LEU A 155 -11.46 -5.03 11.98
C LEU A 155 -12.89 -5.34 11.48
N SER A 156 -13.40 -6.54 11.76
CA SER A 156 -14.76 -6.98 11.39
C SER A 156 -15.87 -6.17 12.08
N GLU A 157 -15.63 -5.74 13.31
CA GLU A 157 -16.52 -4.88 14.10
C GLU A 157 -16.48 -3.45 13.53
N GLU A 158 -15.29 -2.85 13.46
CA GLU A 158 -15.15 -1.46 13.01
C GLU A 158 -15.59 -1.24 11.56
N ILE A 159 -15.32 -2.17 10.63
CA ILE A 159 -15.72 -2.01 9.22
C ILE A 159 -17.25 -2.06 9.01
N THR A 160 -17.99 -2.69 9.93
CA THR A 160 -19.46 -2.77 9.90
C THR A 160 -20.14 -1.77 10.85
N ALA A 161 -19.38 -1.13 11.75
CA ALA A 161 -19.88 -0.17 12.72
C ALA A 161 -20.67 0.98 12.06
N THR A 162 -21.89 1.22 12.55
CA THR A 162 -22.77 2.33 12.14
C THR A 162 -22.60 3.57 13.02
N ILE A 163 -21.98 3.43 14.19
CA ILE A 163 -21.70 4.51 15.13
C ILE A 163 -20.30 5.09 14.83
N PRO A 164 -20.13 6.41 14.68
CA PRO A 164 -18.80 7.00 14.44
C PRO A 164 -17.86 6.88 15.65
N THR A 165 -16.96 5.90 15.62
CA THR A 165 -15.87 5.67 16.59
C THR A 165 -14.63 6.51 16.24
N ILE A 166 -14.11 7.37 17.12
CA ILE A 166 -12.86 8.11 16.79
C ILE A 166 -11.70 7.09 16.76
N MET A 167 -11.05 6.98 15.61
CA MET A 167 -9.91 6.10 15.38
C MET A 167 -8.73 6.91 14.83
N SER A 168 -7.50 6.42 14.98
CA SER A 168 -6.34 7.11 14.40
C SER A 168 -6.36 7.10 12.86
N PRO A 169 -5.68 8.05 12.17
CA PRO A 169 -5.54 8.01 10.72
C PRO A 169 -4.89 6.72 10.19
N PHE A 170 -3.96 6.12 10.95
CA PHE A 170 -3.40 4.80 10.63
C PHE A 170 -4.47 3.70 10.67
N THR A 171 -5.33 3.72 11.69
CA THR A 171 -6.45 2.78 11.85
C THR A 171 -7.52 2.96 10.75
N GLU A 172 -7.89 4.19 10.39
CA GLU A 172 -8.80 4.46 9.26
C GLU A 172 -8.18 4.01 7.93
N CYS A 173 -6.85 4.13 7.76
CA CYS A 173 -6.13 3.61 6.60
C CYS A 173 -6.22 2.08 6.49
N ILE A 174 -6.11 1.35 7.61
CA ILE A 174 -6.30 -0.12 7.64
C ILE A 174 -7.71 -0.51 7.17
N VAL A 175 -8.74 0.18 7.62
CA VAL A 175 -10.13 -0.07 7.19
C VAL A 175 -10.30 0.23 5.70
N LEU A 176 -9.79 1.36 5.21
CA LEU A 176 -9.91 1.71 3.79
C LEU A 176 -9.08 0.78 2.87
N ALA A 177 -7.86 0.40 3.27
CA ALA A 177 -7.05 -0.59 2.56
C ALA A 177 -7.71 -1.97 2.53
N THR A 178 -8.45 -2.34 3.58
CA THR A 178 -9.30 -3.55 3.59
C THR A 178 -10.40 -3.45 2.53
N ILE A 179 -11.10 -2.31 2.45
CA ILE A 179 -12.12 -2.07 1.41
C ILE A 179 -11.51 -2.13 0.00
N CYS A 180 -10.30 -1.57 -0.21
CA CYS A 180 -9.54 -1.73 -1.46
C CYS A 180 -9.21 -3.19 -1.77
N GLY A 181 -8.82 -3.98 -0.76
CA GLY A 181 -8.59 -5.42 -0.90
C GLY A 181 -9.86 -6.18 -1.32
N ARG A 182 -11.01 -5.87 -0.72
CA ARG A 182 -12.31 -6.42 -1.10
C ARG A 182 -12.70 -6.02 -2.54
N ALA A 183 -12.43 -4.78 -2.95
CA ALA A 183 -12.60 -4.33 -4.33
C ALA A 183 -11.68 -5.07 -5.31
N LEU A 184 -10.45 -5.40 -4.92
CA LEU A 184 -9.52 -6.20 -5.73
C LEU A 184 -10.02 -7.65 -5.89
N LEU A 185 -10.51 -8.27 -4.81
CA LEU A 185 -11.16 -9.59 -4.89
C LEU A 185 -12.40 -9.54 -5.80
N HIS A 186 -13.22 -8.50 -5.73
CA HIS A 186 -14.34 -8.28 -6.65
C HIS A 186 -13.89 -8.15 -8.11
N LYS A 187 -12.81 -7.41 -8.39
CA LYS A 187 -12.18 -7.35 -9.73
C LYS A 187 -11.77 -8.74 -10.23
N HIS A 188 -11.18 -9.58 -9.37
CA HIS A 188 -10.80 -10.95 -9.73
C HIS A 188 -12.02 -11.82 -10.04
N CYS A 189 -13.04 -11.82 -9.17
CA CYS A 189 -14.30 -12.56 -9.42
C CYS A 189 -14.96 -12.13 -10.73
N ALA A 190 -15.10 -10.82 -10.96
CA ALA A 190 -15.65 -10.27 -12.19
C ALA A 190 -14.84 -10.68 -13.43
N SER A 191 -13.50 -10.69 -13.33
CA SER A 191 -12.62 -11.13 -14.42
C SER A 191 -12.84 -12.61 -14.78
N VAL A 192 -13.10 -13.47 -13.79
CA VAL A 192 -13.42 -14.89 -13.96
C VAL A 192 -14.83 -15.06 -14.55
N GLU A 193 -15.84 -14.39 -13.99
CA GLU A 193 -17.23 -14.39 -14.48
C GLU A 193 -17.33 -13.97 -15.96
N ARG A 194 -16.51 -12.99 -16.38
CA ARG A 194 -16.40 -12.55 -17.77
C ARG A 194 -15.88 -13.65 -18.71
N VAL A 195 -14.94 -14.49 -18.27
CA VAL A 195 -14.42 -15.63 -19.07
C VAL A 195 -15.49 -16.70 -19.25
N TYR A 196 -16.30 -16.95 -18.21
CA TYR A 196 -17.40 -17.93 -18.26
C TYR A 196 -18.72 -17.38 -18.83
N GLY A 197 -18.75 -16.12 -19.30
CA GLY A 197 -19.88 -15.54 -20.04
C GLY A 197 -21.12 -15.20 -19.20
N HIS A 198 -21.04 -15.24 -17.88
CA HIS A 198 -22.18 -15.02 -16.98
C HIS A 198 -21.88 -13.87 -16.00
N THR A 199 -22.31 -12.65 -16.35
CA THR A 199 -22.46 -11.57 -15.36
C THR A 199 -23.69 -11.87 -14.51
N SER A 200 -23.50 -12.49 -13.34
CA SER A 200 -24.58 -12.78 -12.39
C SER A 200 -25.03 -11.51 -11.65
N ASN A 201 -26.22 -11.56 -11.03
CA ASN A 201 -26.66 -10.50 -10.11
C ASN A 201 -25.64 -10.32 -8.97
N ASP A 202 -24.98 -11.40 -8.55
CA ASP A 202 -23.90 -11.41 -7.56
C ASP A 202 -22.78 -10.39 -7.88
N PHE A 203 -22.51 -10.07 -9.15
CA PHE A 203 -21.59 -8.97 -9.48
C PHE A 203 -22.08 -7.65 -8.90
N TRP A 204 -23.34 -7.29 -9.18
CA TRP A 204 -23.91 -6.03 -8.73
C TRP A 204 -24.15 -6.02 -7.23
N ASP A 205 -24.60 -7.13 -6.63
CA ASP A 205 -24.80 -7.22 -5.19
C ASP A 205 -23.48 -7.01 -4.42
N ARG A 206 -22.39 -7.64 -4.87
CA ARG A 206 -21.04 -7.40 -4.32
C ARG A 206 -20.58 -5.96 -4.57
N HIS A 207 -20.85 -5.40 -5.75
CA HIS A 207 -20.44 -4.03 -6.07
C HIS A 207 -21.11 -2.98 -5.17
N HIS A 208 -22.44 -3.04 -5.05
CA HIS A 208 -23.20 -2.13 -4.18
C HIS A 208 -22.82 -2.34 -2.71
N TRP A 209 -22.53 -3.56 -2.26
CA TRP A 209 -22.07 -3.81 -0.89
C TRP A 209 -20.72 -3.14 -0.59
N ILE A 210 -19.74 -3.25 -1.48
CA ILE A 210 -18.43 -2.59 -1.31
C ILE A 210 -18.57 -1.06 -1.38
N ASP A 211 -19.39 -0.55 -2.29
CA ASP A 211 -19.64 0.89 -2.40
C ASP A 211 -20.37 1.45 -1.17
N ASN A 212 -21.32 0.72 -0.59
CA ASN A 212 -22.02 1.13 0.62
C ASN A 212 -21.08 1.25 1.83
N ILE A 213 -20.23 0.24 2.10
CA ILE A 213 -19.27 0.31 3.21
C ILE A 213 -18.22 1.41 2.99
N LEU A 214 -17.80 1.66 1.75
CA LEU A 214 -16.90 2.76 1.40
C LEU A 214 -17.57 4.13 1.64
N THR A 215 -18.82 4.28 1.22
CA THR A 215 -19.61 5.51 1.41
C THR A 215 -19.78 5.84 2.89
N GLN A 216 -20.19 4.86 3.68
CA GLN A 216 -20.33 4.98 5.13
C GLN A 216 -19.00 5.38 5.80
N ARG A 217 -17.89 4.74 5.42
CA ARG A 217 -16.56 5.05 5.97
C ARG A 217 -16.08 6.45 5.60
N ILE A 218 -16.26 6.88 4.36
CA ILE A 218 -15.94 8.26 3.93
C ILE A 218 -16.76 9.29 4.71
N THR A 219 -18.07 9.07 4.89
CA THR A 219 -18.91 9.96 5.70
C THR A 219 -18.43 10.05 7.15
N MET A 220 -18.06 8.92 7.76
CA MET A 220 -17.49 8.91 9.11
C MET A 220 -16.15 9.65 9.21
N LEU A 221 -15.27 9.49 8.22
CA LEU A 221 -13.99 10.18 8.17
C LEU A 221 -14.19 11.70 8.08
N SER A 222 -15.00 12.18 7.14
CA SER A 222 -15.28 13.61 6.96
C SER A 222 -16.01 14.26 8.15
N MET A 223 -16.81 13.51 8.91
CA MET A 223 -17.45 14.01 10.14
C MET A 223 -16.46 14.24 11.29
N LYS A 224 -15.41 13.41 11.39
CA LYS A 224 -14.41 13.48 12.47
C LYS A 224 -13.24 14.42 12.15
N TYR A 225 -12.89 14.50 10.86
CA TYR A 225 -11.78 15.30 10.35
C TYR A 225 -12.28 16.40 9.39
N PRO A 226 -13.03 17.40 9.88
CA PRO A 226 -13.48 18.51 9.04
C PRO A 226 -12.29 19.33 8.51
N PRO A 227 -12.34 19.89 7.28
CA PRO A 227 -11.19 20.58 6.68
C PRO A 227 -10.60 21.73 7.50
N ALA A 228 -11.39 22.36 8.37
CA ALA A 228 -10.96 23.46 9.23
C ALA A 228 -10.19 23.02 10.50
N SER A 229 -10.15 21.73 10.83
CA SER A 229 -9.43 21.21 12.01
C SER A 229 -8.07 20.59 11.69
N GLN A 230 -7.64 20.63 10.42
CA GLN A 230 -6.41 20.00 9.96
C GLN A 230 -5.16 20.79 10.40
N ASN A 231 -4.65 20.49 11.60
CA ASN A 231 -3.20 20.30 11.71
C ASN A 231 -2.86 19.21 10.68
N ILE A 232 -2.09 19.56 9.65
CA ILE A 232 -2.03 18.73 8.45
C ILE A 232 -1.18 17.48 8.73
N ASP A 233 -1.85 16.40 9.10
CA ASP A 233 -1.27 15.07 9.31
C ASP A 233 -1.03 14.39 7.94
N PRO A 234 0.21 14.01 7.59
CA PRO A 234 0.50 13.34 6.32
C PRO A 234 -0.21 11.98 6.17
N MET A 235 -0.45 11.26 7.27
CA MET A 235 -1.14 9.98 7.28
C MET A 235 -2.63 10.17 7.02
N LEU A 236 -3.24 11.22 7.58
CA LEU A 236 -4.63 11.60 7.29
C LEU A 236 -4.81 11.96 5.81
N ILE A 237 -3.92 12.79 5.25
CA ILE A 237 -3.91 13.10 3.81
C ILE A 237 -3.86 11.82 2.97
N PHE A 238 -2.93 10.91 3.27
CA PHE A 238 -2.83 9.66 2.51
C PHE A 238 -4.10 8.81 2.65
N THR A 239 -4.69 8.75 3.84
CA THR A 239 -5.95 8.06 4.12
C THR A 239 -7.12 8.63 3.30
N GLU A 240 -7.24 9.95 3.20
CA GLU A 240 -8.22 10.65 2.35
C GLU A 240 -7.97 10.36 0.85
N MET A 241 -6.72 10.31 0.40
CA MET A 241 -6.37 9.91 -0.98
C MET A 241 -6.75 8.46 -1.27
N VAL A 242 -6.48 7.52 -0.35
CA VAL A 242 -6.87 6.11 -0.50
C VAL A 242 -8.39 5.97 -0.60
N ALA A 243 -9.15 6.70 0.21
CA ALA A 243 -10.60 6.67 0.20
C ALA A 243 -11.19 7.11 -1.16
N ASN A 244 -10.66 8.19 -1.74
CA ASN A 244 -11.08 8.65 -3.06
C ASN A 244 -10.58 7.72 -4.19
N THR A 245 -9.38 7.16 -4.03
CA THR A 245 -8.82 6.17 -4.99
C THR A 245 -9.67 4.90 -5.04
N ALA A 246 -10.24 4.45 -3.91
CA ALA A 246 -11.17 3.32 -3.88
C ALA A 246 -12.43 3.57 -4.74
N ILE A 247 -12.95 4.81 -4.78
CA ILE A 247 -14.08 5.18 -5.66
C ILE A 247 -13.68 5.03 -7.14
N LEU A 248 -12.50 5.56 -7.52
CA LEU A 248 -11.99 5.43 -8.89
C LEU A 248 -11.79 3.96 -9.28
N PHE A 249 -11.28 3.15 -8.36
CA PHE A 249 -11.04 1.74 -8.57
C PHE A 249 -12.34 0.93 -8.73
N LEU A 250 -13.38 1.21 -7.93
CA LEU A 250 -14.71 0.61 -8.11
C LEU A 250 -15.29 0.95 -9.48
N TYR A 251 -15.30 2.23 -9.87
CA TYR A 251 -15.79 2.63 -11.19
C TYR A 251 -14.99 1.97 -12.34
N LYS A 252 -13.66 1.82 -12.19
CA LYS A 252 -12.83 1.07 -13.15
C LYS A 252 -13.27 -0.40 -13.29
N ILE A 253 -13.73 -1.05 -12.22
CA ILE A 253 -14.22 -2.45 -12.28
C ILE A 253 -15.53 -2.55 -13.06
N ILE A 254 -16.44 -1.58 -12.95
CA ILE A 254 -17.68 -1.54 -13.75
C ILE A 254 -17.36 -1.57 -15.25
N ASN A 255 -16.38 -0.78 -15.68
CA ASN A 255 -15.96 -0.68 -17.08
C ASN A 255 -15.33 -1.97 -17.64
N LEU A 256 -15.03 -2.98 -16.81
CA LEU A 256 -14.57 -4.30 -17.28
C LEU A 256 -15.73 -5.20 -17.75
N MET A 257 -16.98 -4.90 -17.36
CA MET A 257 -18.15 -5.75 -17.60
C MET A 257 -18.91 -5.34 -18.88
N PRO A 258 -19.23 -6.29 -19.78
CA PRO A 258 -19.89 -5.99 -21.05
C PRO A 258 -21.41 -5.75 -20.93
N CYS A 259 -22.03 -6.02 -19.77
CA CYS A 259 -23.49 -6.05 -19.62
C CYS A 259 -24.07 -4.75 -19.01
N GLN A 260 -24.20 -3.72 -19.84
CA GLN A 260 -24.98 -2.52 -19.51
C GLN A 260 -26.44 -2.69 -19.96
N THR A 261 -27.30 -3.23 -19.09
CA THR A 261 -28.76 -3.16 -19.28
C THR A 261 -29.25 -1.72 -19.12
N ILE A 262 -30.49 -1.43 -19.55
CA ILE A 262 -31.09 -0.09 -19.42
C ILE A 262 -31.19 0.37 -17.95
N THR A 263 -31.40 -0.54 -17.01
CA THR A 263 -31.37 -0.20 -15.57
C THR A 263 -29.95 0.10 -15.09
N ASN A 264 -28.96 -0.68 -15.56
CA ASN A 264 -27.58 -0.53 -15.14
C ASN A 264 -26.93 0.73 -15.73
N SER A 265 -27.40 1.23 -16.88
CA SER A 265 -26.84 2.45 -17.50
C SER A 265 -27.02 3.70 -16.63
N THR A 266 -28.14 3.81 -15.89
CA THR A 266 -28.34 4.88 -14.90
C THR A 266 -27.30 4.78 -13.78
N ASN A 267 -27.09 3.61 -13.20
CA ASN A 267 -26.11 3.39 -12.14
C ASN A 267 -24.69 3.71 -12.64
N VAL A 268 -24.33 3.29 -13.86
CA VAL A 268 -23.02 3.61 -14.49
C VAL A 268 -22.79 5.12 -14.58
N ILE A 269 -23.82 5.91 -14.91
CA ILE A 269 -23.74 7.38 -14.96
C ILE A 269 -23.50 7.96 -13.56
N GLU A 270 -24.18 7.44 -12.53
CA GLU A 270 -23.99 7.88 -11.14
C GLU A 270 -22.58 7.54 -10.63
N TYR A 271 -22.08 6.34 -10.92
CA TYR A 271 -20.71 5.94 -10.61
C TYR A 271 -19.66 6.78 -11.37
N LYS A 272 -19.86 7.10 -12.66
CA LYS A 272 -18.99 8.03 -13.41
C LYS A 272 -18.97 9.41 -12.75
N LYS A 273 -20.14 9.95 -12.38
CA LYS A 273 -20.25 11.25 -11.68
C LYS A 273 -19.54 11.24 -10.32
N ARG A 274 -19.68 10.16 -9.55
CA ARG A 274 -18.98 9.97 -8.26
C ARG A 274 -17.46 9.89 -8.45
N ALA A 275 -17.00 9.17 -9.47
CA ALA A 275 -15.57 9.06 -9.81
C ALA A 275 -14.97 10.42 -10.24
N VAL A 276 -15.66 11.20 -11.09
CA VAL A 276 -15.22 12.55 -11.46
C VAL A 276 -15.07 13.44 -10.22
N LYS A 277 -16.01 13.38 -9.26
CA LYS A 277 -15.86 14.11 -7.99
C LYS A 277 -14.64 13.63 -7.21
N ALA A 278 -14.48 12.33 -7.00
CA ALA A 278 -13.37 11.75 -6.24
C ALA A 278 -11.99 12.09 -6.83
N ALA A 279 -11.86 12.12 -8.17
CA ALA A 279 -10.65 12.56 -8.84
C ALA A 279 -10.35 14.05 -8.55
N GLY A 280 -11.37 14.92 -8.56
CA GLY A 280 -11.25 16.33 -8.17
C GLY A 280 -10.85 16.52 -6.70
N GLU A 281 -11.34 15.68 -5.79
CA GLU A 281 -10.90 15.69 -4.38
C GLU A 281 -9.41 15.28 -4.26
N ILE A 282 -8.95 14.26 -5.01
CA ILE A 282 -7.53 13.87 -5.04
C ILE A 282 -6.65 15.03 -5.54
N VAL A 283 -7.08 15.78 -6.56
CA VAL A 283 -6.39 16.99 -7.03
C VAL A 283 -6.34 18.05 -5.93
N SER A 284 -7.44 18.28 -5.21
CA SER A 284 -7.49 19.22 -4.08
C SER A 284 -6.52 18.83 -2.96
N ILE A 285 -6.53 17.56 -2.55
CA ILE A 285 -5.63 16.99 -1.53
C ILE A 285 -4.16 17.04 -1.99
N THR A 286 -3.91 16.86 -3.30
CA THR A 286 -2.56 16.93 -3.89
C THR A 286 -1.91 18.30 -3.68
N ARG A 287 -2.69 19.39 -3.61
CA ARG A 287 -2.17 20.72 -3.25
C ARG A 287 -1.60 20.75 -1.83
N ALA A 288 -2.22 20.04 -0.89
CA ALA A 288 -1.75 19.95 0.48
C ALA A 288 -0.40 19.23 0.60
N LEU A 289 -0.08 18.30 -0.33
CA LEU A 289 1.24 17.65 -0.38
C LEU A 289 2.40 18.65 -0.56
N SER A 290 2.14 19.82 -1.17
CA SER A 290 3.16 20.86 -1.37
C SER A 290 3.68 21.51 -0.07
N PHE A 291 2.93 21.38 1.04
CA PHE A 291 3.37 21.86 2.36
C PHE A 291 4.34 20.90 3.07
N PHE A 292 4.58 19.71 2.52
CA PHE A 292 5.42 18.69 3.13
C PHE A 292 6.76 18.52 2.44
N THR A 293 7.79 18.22 3.23
CA THR A 293 9.01 17.63 2.68
C THR A 293 8.69 16.22 2.16
N GLN A 294 9.37 15.80 1.10
CA GLN A 294 9.11 14.50 0.45
C GLN A 294 9.27 13.31 1.41
N ALA A 295 10.04 13.47 2.50
CA ALA A 295 10.24 12.48 3.56
C ALA A 295 8.99 12.24 4.44
N LYS A 296 8.06 13.20 4.50
CA LYS A 296 6.79 13.08 5.24
C LYS A 296 5.64 12.55 4.37
N ILE A 297 5.79 12.56 3.05
CA ILE A 297 4.75 12.05 2.14
C ILE A 297 4.76 10.52 2.20
N HIS A 298 3.58 9.92 2.39
CA HIS A 298 3.45 8.47 2.52
C HIS A 298 4.07 7.72 1.32
N PRO A 299 4.85 6.63 1.53
CA PRO A 299 5.60 5.99 0.44
C PRO A 299 4.74 5.46 -0.72
N PHE A 300 3.46 5.16 -0.45
CA PHE A 300 2.49 4.67 -1.43
C PHE A 300 1.58 5.75 -2.06
N THR A 301 1.74 7.03 -1.73
CA THR A 301 1.02 8.15 -2.38
C THR A 301 1.06 8.12 -3.92
N PRO A 302 2.17 7.73 -4.59
CA PRO A 302 2.19 7.61 -6.05
C PRO A 302 1.14 6.67 -6.64
N ILE A 303 0.68 5.64 -5.92
CA ILE A 303 -0.37 4.73 -6.41
C ILE A 303 -1.69 5.50 -6.57
N CYS A 304 -2.05 6.32 -5.58
CA CYS A 304 -3.27 7.14 -5.61
C CYS A 304 -3.22 8.18 -6.75
N LEU A 305 -2.06 8.83 -6.91
CA LEU A 305 -1.83 9.77 -8.01
C LEU A 305 -1.89 9.09 -9.39
N TYR A 306 -1.29 7.89 -9.54
CA TYR A 306 -1.31 7.14 -10.80
C TYR A 306 -2.73 6.74 -11.21
N ILE A 307 -3.53 6.19 -10.30
CA ILE A 307 -4.92 5.79 -10.58
C ILE A 307 -5.77 7.03 -10.94
N CYS A 308 -5.51 8.18 -10.31
CA CYS A 308 -6.16 9.44 -10.66
C CYS A 308 -5.75 9.97 -12.05
N ALA A 309 -4.46 9.92 -12.39
CA ALA A 309 -3.97 10.29 -13.71
C ALA A 309 -4.52 9.37 -14.81
N GLU A 310 -4.52 8.05 -14.59
CA GLU A 310 -5.10 7.05 -15.50
C GLU A 310 -6.60 7.30 -15.73
N PHE A 311 -7.35 7.63 -14.66
CA PHE A 311 -8.74 8.02 -14.79
C PHE A 311 -8.91 9.25 -15.70
N PHE A 312 -8.10 10.29 -15.52
CA PHE A 312 -8.18 11.49 -16.36
C PHE A 312 -7.76 11.23 -17.81
N THR A 313 -6.72 10.42 -18.07
CA THR A 313 -6.30 10.09 -19.45
C THR A 313 -7.38 9.32 -20.20
N LEU A 314 -8.00 8.31 -19.56
CA LEU A 314 -9.06 7.51 -20.17
C LEU A 314 -10.33 8.30 -20.52
N HIS A 315 -10.62 9.39 -19.79
CA HIS A 315 -11.82 10.22 -20.02
C HIS A 315 -11.53 11.54 -20.74
N ARG A 316 -10.30 11.72 -21.24
CA ARG A 316 -9.88 12.87 -22.05
C ARG A 316 -10.43 12.80 -23.47
N GLU A 317 -10.56 11.59 -24.01
CA GLU A 317 -10.88 11.34 -25.43
C GLU A 317 -12.37 11.54 -25.77
N ASP A 318 -13.25 11.64 -24.76
CA ASP A 318 -14.70 11.92 -24.90
C ASP A 318 -15.02 13.32 -25.52
N GLY A 319 -14.01 14.12 -25.89
CA GLY A 319 -14.13 15.37 -26.66
C GLY A 319 -14.78 16.57 -25.93
N ALA A 320 -15.50 16.34 -24.83
CA ALA A 320 -16.31 17.34 -24.13
C ALA A 320 -15.65 17.93 -22.87
N HIS A 321 -14.39 17.60 -22.57
CA HIS A 321 -13.85 17.69 -21.20
C HIS A 321 -12.50 18.44 -21.06
N SER A 322 -12.40 19.62 -21.70
CA SER A 322 -11.26 20.55 -21.59
C SER A 322 -10.85 20.92 -20.13
N TYR A 323 -11.75 20.77 -19.16
CA TYR A 323 -11.49 21.03 -17.73
C TYR A 323 -10.70 19.91 -17.02
N LEU A 324 -10.48 18.75 -17.65
CA LEU A 324 -9.68 17.66 -17.10
C LEU A 324 -8.18 17.86 -17.35
N ASP A 325 -7.80 18.55 -18.43
CA ASP A 325 -6.40 18.78 -18.81
C ASP A 325 -5.57 19.50 -17.71
N PRO A 326 -6.07 20.59 -17.07
CA PRO A 326 -5.37 21.21 -15.95
C PRO A 326 -5.23 20.29 -14.72
N GLN A 327 -6.23 19.46 -14.45
CA GLN A 327 -6.25 18.52 -13.32
C GLN A 327 -5.25 17.37 -13.54
N LEU A 328 -5.22 16.81 -14.75
CA LEU A 328 -4.21 15.82 -15.15
C LEU A 328 -2.80 16.42 -15.06
N HIS A 329 -2.60 17.67 -15.50
CA HIS A 329 -1.32 18.34 -15.40
C HIS A 329 -0.85 18.46 -13.93
N GLU A 330 -1.75 18.82 -13.02
CA GLU A 330 -1.46 18.95 -11.59
C GLU A 330 -1.06 17.61 -10.93
N ILE A 331 -1.77 16.51 -11.23
CA ILE A 331 -1.41 15.16 -10.77
C ILE A 331 -0.07 14.70 -11.37
N MET A 332 0.16 14.94 -12.66
CA MET A 332 1.42 14.61 -13.33
C MET A 332 2.60 15.38 -12.71
N GLU A 333 2.40 16.64 -12.32
CA GLU A 333 3.44 17.43 -11.67
C GLU A 333 3.73 16.94 -10.25
N ALA A 334 2.72 16.51 -9.50
CA ALA A 334 2.94 15.85 -8.20
C ALA A 334 3.76 14.56 -8.33
N LEU A 335 3.48 13.72 -9.35
CA LEU A 335 4.31 12.55 -9.66
C LEU A 335 5.75 12.96 -10.05
N ARG A 336 5.93 14.01 -10.87
CA ARG A 336 7.27 14.51 -11.24
C ARG A 336 8.07 15.00 -10.04
N ASN A 337 7.41 15.65 -9.08
CA ASN A 337 8.03 16.08 -7.83
C ASN A 337 8.51 14.87 -6.99
N LEU A 338 7.74 13.77 -6.93
CA LEU A 338 8.11 12.58 -6.16
C LEU A 338 9.18 11.69 -6.83
N ARG A 339 9.34 11.73 -8.16
CA ARG A 339 10.18 10.77 -8.94
C ARG A 339 11.64 10.65 -8.51
N SER A 340 12.22 11.67 -7.85
CA SER A 340 13.61 11.67 -7.39
C SER A 340 13.82 10.82 -6.13
N VAL A 341 12.77 10.69 -5.30
CA VAL A 341 12.83 9.91 -4.05
C VAL A 341 11.87 8.73 -4.03
N ASN A 342 11.07 8.54 -5.07
CA ASN A 342 10.16 7.41 -5.17
C ASN A 342 10.15 6.81 -6.59
N ASN A 343 10.56 5.54 -6.70
CA ASN A 343 10.64 4.79 -7.94
C ASN A 343 9.24 4.39 -8.47
N LEU A 344 8.22 4.24 -7.62
CA LEU A 344 6.84 4.05 -8.09
C LEU A 344 6.40 5.26 -8.92
N ALA A 345 6.60 6.48 -8.39
CA ALA A 345 6.29 7.71 -9.12
C ALA A 345 7.06 7.81 -10.45
N ARG A 346 8.33 7.38 -10.49
CA ARG A 346 9.12 7.32 -11.72
C ARG A 346 8.55 6.31 -12.72
N ASN A 347 8.21 5.11 -12.28
CA ASN A 347 7.66 4.04 -13.13
C ASN A 347 6.28 4.43 -13.69
N PHE A 348 5.41 5.01 -12.88
CA PHE A 348 4.10 5.51 -13.31
C PHE A 348 4.20 6.62 -14.36
N LEU A 349 5.17 7.53 -14.24
CA LEU A 349 5.42 8.54 -15.28
C LEU A 349 5.83 7.91 -16.63
N LEU A 350 6.64 6.84 -16.62
CA LEU A 350 7.03 6.12 -17.84
C LEU A 350 5.84 5.41 -18.50
N ILE A 351 4.85 4.97 -17.71
CA ILE A 351 3.62 4.34 -18.21
C ILE A 351 2.66 5.40 -18.78
N LEU A 352 2.52 6.54 -18.10
CA LEU A 352 1.60 7.62 -18.49
C LEU A 352 2.11 8.49 -19.66
N ASP A 353 3.43 8.55 -19.87
CA ASP A 353 4.07 9.28 -20.98
C ASP A 353 5.21 8.45 -21.61
N PRO A 354 4.88 7.44 -22.44
CA PRO A 354 5.88 6.57 -23.07
C PRO A 354 6.73 7.28 -24.13
N MET A 355 6.33 8.49 -24.58
CA MET A 355 6.99 9.22 -25.67
C MET A 355 8.14 10.12 -25.21
N SER A 356 8.27 10.40 -23.91
CA SER A 356 9.35 11.25 -23.37
C SER A 356 10.62 10.47 -22.97
N SER A 357 10.71 9.17 -23.27
CA SER A 357 11.84 8.31 -22.91
C SER A 357 12.77 8.00 -24.09
N PRO A 358 14.06 8.38 -24.05
CA PRO A 358 15.03 7.97 -25.07
C PRO A 358 15.43 6.51 -24.86
N CYS A 359 14.90 5.62 -25.71
CA CYS A 359 15.37 4.24 -25.96
C CYS A 359 15.79 3.41 -24.72
N PHE A 360 14.83 2.72 -24.10
CA PHE A 360 15.10 1.42 -23.48
C PHE A 360 14.45 0.32 -24.32
N SER A 361 15.27 -0.61 -24.82
CA SER A 361 14.81 -1.72 -25.64
C SER A 361 14.11 -2.80 -24.81
N SER A 362 12.91 -3.18 -25.26
CA SER A 362 12.30 -4.51 -25.06
C SER A 362 12.19 -5.05 -23.62
N SER A 363 11.92 -4.21 -22.63
CA SER A 363 11.30 -4.66 -21.39
C SER A 363 9.96 -3.96 -21.19
N LYS A 364 8.86 -4.54 -21.74
CA LYS A 364 7.52 -4.21 -21.25
C LYS A 364 7.54 -4.40 -19.72
N PRO A 365 7.02 -3.47 -18.91
CA PRO A 365 6.71 -3.79 -17.52
C PRO A 365 5.81 -5.03 -17.51
N ILE A 366 5.98 -5.91 -16.51
CA ILE A 366 5.15 -7.11 -16.39
C ILE A 366 3.77 -6.68 -15.89
N THR A 367 2.94 -6.20 -16.81
CA THR A 367 1.51 -6.03 -16.60
C THR A 367 0.88 -7.42 -16.58
N LEU A 368 0.86 -8.06 -15.41
CA LEU A 368 0.09 -9.29 -15.16
C LEU A 368 -1.41 -8.94 -15.14
N GLY A 369 -1.92 -8.59 -16.32
CA GLY A 369 -3.18 -7.88 -16.49
C GLY A 369 -3.69 -7.85 -17.93
N CYS A 370 -3.75 -9.02 -18.57
CA CYS A 370 -4.61 -9.29 -19.73
C CYS A 370 -4.62 -8.25 -20.88
N GLU A 371 -3.49 -8.06 -21.56
CA GLU A 371 -3.53 -7.71 -23.00
C GLU A 371 -3.62 -9.01 -23.81
N THR A 372 -4.57 -9.08 -24.73
CA THR A 372 -4.69 -10.21 -25.67
C THR A 372 -3.54 -10.17 -26.67
N VAL A 373 -2.68 -11.19 -26.66
CA VAL A 373 -1.61 -11.38 -27.65
C VAL A 373 -1.90 -12.64 -28.46
N ASP A 374 -1.77 -12.52 -29.78
CA ASP A 374 -2.19 -13.56 -30.73
C ASP A 374 -1.26 -14.79 -30.68
N GLY A 375 -1.86 -15.97 -30.79
CA GLY A 375 -1.28 -17.23 -30.30
C GLY A 375 -0.27 -17.93 -31.23
N SER A 376 0.65 -17.20 -31.87
CA SER A 376 1.58 -17.81 -32.84
C SER A 376 2.98 -17.18 -32.93
N GLN A 377 3.77 -17.28 -31.86
CA GLN A 377 5.25 -17.36 -31.87
C GLN A 377 5.77 -17.42 -30.43
N PHE A 378 6.51 -18.49 -30.08
CA PHE A 378 7.73 -18.48 -29.24
C PHE A 378 8.10 -19.93 -28.88
N SER A 379 9.21 -20.42 -29.44
CA SER A 379 9.95 -21.58 -28.94
C SER A 379 11.28 -21.07 -28.39
N PHE A 380 11.59 -21.33 -27.13
CA PHE A 380 12.87 -20.98 -26.52
C PHE A 380 13.60 -22.23 -26.00
N ASP A 381 14.87 -22.32 -26.35
CA ASP A 381 15.80 -23.37 -25.93
C ASP A 381 16.54 -22.93 -24.65
N LEU A 382 16.83 -23.88 -23.76
CA LEU A 382 17.03 -23.63 -22.33
C LEU A 382 18.48 -23.90 -21.85
N SER A 383 19.44 -23.93 -22.78
CA SER A 383 20.81 -24.45 -22.58
C SER A 383 21.93 -23.41 -22.41
N SER A 384 21.60 -22.15 -22.10
CA SER A 384 22.55 -21.10 -21.67
C SER A 384 21.87 -20.25 -20.57
N PHE A 385 22.47 -19.94 -19.41
CA PHE A 385 23.85 -19.59 -19.09
C PHE A 385 24.31 -20.10 -17.70
N SER A 386 25.63 -20.08 -17.45
CA SER A 386 26.29 -20.49 -16.19
C SER A 386 26.73 -19.31 -15.31
N PHE A 387 26.88 -19.55 -13.99
CA PHE A 387 27.26 -18.55 -12.97
C PHE A 387 28.76 -18.64 -12.58
N PRO A 388 29.44 -17.52 -12.25
CA PRO A 388 30.75 -17.49 -11.60
C PRO A 388 30.70 -17.27 -10.07
N SER A 389 31.80 -17.58 -9.36
CA SER A 389 31.91 -17.74 -7.90
C SER A 389 32.55 -16.56 -7.13
N HIS A 390 32.39 -16.57 -5.79
CA HIS A 390 32.85 -15.55 -4.83
C HIS A 390 34.35 -15.59 -4.44
N THR A 391 34.90 -14.39 -4.20
CA THR A 391 36.08 -13.98 -3.37
C THR A 391 36.05 -12.43 -3.37
N ASP A 392 36.31 -11.62 -2.32
CA ASP A 392 36.78 -11.81 -0.93
C ASP A 392 36.12 -10.78 0.02
N LEU A 393 36.54 -10.70 1.30
CA LEU A 393 36.10 -9.75 2.34
C LEU A 393 37.24 -8.86 2.86
N VAL A 394 36.97 -7.59 3.21
CA VAL A 394 37.79 -6.79 4.15
C VAL A 394 36.89 -5.87 5.00
N SER A 395 37.15 -5.80 6.30
CA SER A 395 36.42 -5.03 7.32
C SER A 395 36.84 -3.54 7.42
N MET A 396 35.93 -2.67 7.86
CA MET A 396 36.28 -1.38 8.48
C MET A 396 35.34 -1.05 9.65
N ASP A 397 35.92 -0.70 10.80
CA ASP A 397 35.20 -0.19 11.98
C ASP A 397 34.70 1.24 11.77
N PHE A 398 33.48 1.54 12.22
CA PHE A 398 32.93 2.90 12.26
C PHE A 398 32.60 3.33 13.69
N SER A 399 33.59 3.90 14.38
CA SER A 399 33.36 4.70 15.59
C SER A 399 33.08 6.16 15.19
N ASN A 400 31.81 6.57 15.13
CA ASN A 400 31.39 7.97 15.27
C ASN A 400 29.87 8.07 15.51
N THR A 401 29.49 8.58 16.69
CA THR A 401 28.11 8.84 17.08
C THR A 401 27.57 10.10 16.41
N ILE A 402 26.38 10.02 15.81
CA ILE A 402 25.64 11.18 15.25
C ILE A 402 24.39 11.44 16.09
N ASP A 403 24.07 12.71 16.32
CA ASP A 403 23.04 13.21 17.25
C ASP A 403 21.60 12.92 16.76
N ASP A 404 20.84 12.12 17.53
CA ASP A 404 19.48 11.64 17.20
C ASP A 404 18.38 12.74 17.16
N ARG A 405 18.71 14.00 17.45
CA ARG A 405 17.71 15.04 17.76
C ARG A 405 17.05 15.76 16.57
N GLN A 406 17.32 15.37 15.32
CA GLN A 406 16.80 16.08 14.13
C GLN A 406 15.91 15.26 13.19
N VAL A 407 15.60 14.00 13.50
CA VAL A 407 14.91 13.10 12.56
C VAL A 407 13.63 12.49 13.13
N GLY A 408 12.56 13.30 13.16
CA GLY A 408 11.21 12.81 13.49
C GLY A 408 10.60 11.97 12.36
N PHE A 409 10.83 10.65 12.40
CA PHE A 409 10.08 9.66 11.60
C PHE A 409 8.98 9.02 12.45
N GLU A 410 7.73 9.30 12.10
CA GLU A 410 6.53 8.62 12.63
C GLU A 410 6.22 7.37 11.80
N TRP A 411 7.14 6.39 11.88
CA TRP A 411 6.95 5.00 11.45
C TRP A 411 7.55 4.06 12.50
N ARG A 412 7.23 4.31 13.78
CA ARG A 412 7.72 3.53 14.91
C ARG A 412 6.80 2.34 15.17
N MET A 413 7.31 1.14 14.91
CA MET A 413 6.63 -0.13 15.20
C MET A 413 6.99 -0.70 16.58
N GLY A 414 8.08 -0.20 17.18
CA GLY A 414 8.52 -0.40 18.55
C GLY A 414 9.01 0.92 19.17
N ASN A 415 9.51 0.88 20.40
CA ASN A 415 9.95 2.07 21.17
C ASN A 415 11.17 2.80 20.56
#